data_AF-A0A090WCS3-F1
#
_entry.id   AF-A0A090WCS3-F1
#
_cell.length_a   1.000
_cell.length_b   1.000
_cell.length_c   1.000
_cell.angle_alpha   90.00
_cell.angle_beta   90.00
_cell.angle_gamma   90.00
#
_symmetry.space_group_name_H-M   'P 1'
#
loop_
_entity.id
_entity.type
_entity.pdbx_description
1 polymer ?
#
loop_
_entity_poly.entity_id
_entity_poly.type
_entity_poly.pdbx_seq_one_letter_code
_entity_poly.pdbx_strand_id
1 'polypeptide(L)'
;MGKLVVIQTVIPAYRIKVFDKISTELGDDFTLYGGQFFFDKTITTTTQSKLHQHINNHYLLGRRFLWQTGFWKEIFKDNVLVLSLNPRVLSHWAILLLRSLSRKRTILWGTRMATIWSEFKI
;
A
#
# COMPACT_ATOMS: atom_id res chain seq x y z
N MET A 1 -0.13 14.96 -14.17
CA MET A 1 0.67 14.30 -13.11
C MET A 1 0.24 12.84 -13.05
N GLY A 2 1.14 11.90 -12.72
CA GLY A 2 0.75 10.50 -12.56
C GLY A 2 -0.07 10.31 -11.28
N LYS A 3 -1.04 9.39 -11.29
CA LYS A 3 -1.87 9.09 -10.10
C LYS A 3 -1.01 8.64 -8.92
N LEU A 4 -1.40 9.01 -7.70
CA LEU A 4 -0.82 8.54 -6.45
C LEU A 4 -1.62 7.35 -5.92
N VAL A 5 -0.99 6.18 -5.86
CA VAL A 5 -1.61 4.97 -5.34
C VAL A 5 -0.93 4.60 -4.02
N VAL A 6 -1.68 4.52 -2.93
CA VAL A 6 -1.17 4.12 -1.62
C VAL A 6 -1.73 2.75 -1.25
N ILE A 7 -0.83 1.80 -0.94
CA ILE A 7 -1.21 0.47 -0.45
C ILE A 7 -0.85 0.36 1.03
N GLN A 8 -1.88 0.12 1.84
CA GLN A 8 -1.78 -0.17 3.26
C GLN A 8 -2.32 -1.57 3.54
N THR A 9 -1.73 -2.25 4.51
CA THR A 9 -2.26 -3.52 5.01
C THR A 9 -3.61 -3.36 5.70
N VAL A 10 -3.75 -2.28 6.45
CA VAL A 10 -4.96 -1.81 7.12
C VAL A 10 -4.93 -0.28 7.22
N ILE A 11 -6.08 0.34 7.41
CA ILE A 11 -6.22 1.79 7.59
C ILE A 11 -6.83 2.04 8.98
N PRO A 12 -6.00 2.19 10.02
CA PRO A 12 -6.50 2.49 11.36
C PRO A 12 -7.07 3.91 11.43
N ALA A 13 -8.02 4.14 12.35
CA ALA A 13 -8.69 5.43 12.56
C ALA A 13 -7.73 6.65 12.58
N TYR A 14 -6.59 6.51 13.26
CA TYR A 14 -5.64 7.62 13.40
C TYR A 14 -4.98 8.05 12.08
N ARG A 15 -4.92 7.19 11.05
CA ARG A 15 -4.33 7.52 9.74
C ARG A 15 -5.33 8.18 8.79
N ILE A 16 -6.63 8.09 9.07
CA ILE A 16 -7.68 8.56 8.18
C ILE A 16 -7.52 10.05 7.86
N LYS A 17 -7.30 10.89 8.87
CA LYS A 17 -7.13 12.34 8.68
C LYS A 17 -6.01 12.72 7.70
N VAL A 18 -4.94 11.92 7.63
CA VAL A 18 -3.85 12.12 6.68
C VAL A 18 -4.33 11.82 5.27
N PHE A 19 -5.01 10.69 5.07
CA PHE A 19 -5.53 10.29 3.77
C PHE A 19 -6.68 11.19 3.28
N ASP A 20 -7.51 11.70 4.18
CA ASP A 20 -8.56 12.67 3.85
C ASP A 20 -7.94 13.98 3.32
N LYS A 21 -6.86 14.45 3.96
CA LYS A 21 -6.15 15.64 3.49
C LYS A 21 -5.52 15.40 2.12
N ILE A 22 -4.85 14.27 1.92
CA ILE A 22 -4.27 13.90 0.61
C ILE A 22 -5.36 13.82 -0.46
N SER A 23 -6.49 13.18 -0.16
CA SER A 23 -7.61 13.06 -1.08
C SER A 23 -8.25 14.40 -1.41
N THR A 24 -8.27 15.34 -0.48
CA THR A 24 -8.79 16.69 -0.70
C THR A 24 -7.92 17.47 -1.68
N GLU A 25 -6.60 17.32 -1.60
CA GLU A 25 -5.64 18.01 -2.48
C GLU A 25 -5.53 17.36 -3.87
N LEU A 26 -5.62 16.03 -3.95
CA LEU A 26 -5.38 15.27 -5.19
C LEU A 26 -6.65 14.80 -5.91
N GLY A 27 -7.81 14.80 -5.25
CA GLY A 27 -9.08 14.34 -5.83
C GLY A 27 -8.97 12.96 -6.47
N ASP A 28 -9.38 12.87 -7.75
CA ASP A 28 -9.42 11.62 -8.54
C ASP A 28 -8.03 11.06 -8.92
N ASP A 29 -6.96 11.81 -8.65
CA ASP A 29 -5.58 11.37 -8.83
C ASP A 29 -5.04 10.63 -7.60
N PHE A 30 -5.86 10.42 -6.57
CA PHE A 30 -5.51 9.62 -5.40
C PHE A 30 -6.30 8.32 -5.33
N THR A 31 -5.63 7.21 -5.00
CA THR A 31 -6.29 5.94 -4.72
C THR A 31 -5.65 5.28 -3.52
N LEU A 32 -6.48 4.93 -2.53
CA LEU A 32 -6.06 4.26 -1.32
C LEU A 32 -6.56 2.80 -1.31
N TYR A 33 -5.66 1.87 -1.04
CA TYR A 33 -5.96 0.45 -0.87
C TYR A 33 -5.72 0.04 0.58
N GLY A 34 -6.68 -0.69 1.17
CA GLY A 34 -6.61 -1.14 2.57
C GLY A 34 -7.37 -2.43 2.80
N GLY A 35 -6.76 -3.37 3.52
CA GLY A 35 -7.38 -4.64 3.88
C GLY A 35 -8.18 -4.56 5.18
N GLN A 36 -8.97 -5.58 5.52
CA GLN A 36 -9.89 -5.51 6.66
C GLN A 36 -9.21 -5.55 8.04
N PHE A 37 -8.24 -6.46 8.21
CA PHE A 37 -7.57 -6.74 9.47
C PHE A 37 -6.08 -6.85 9.24
N PHE A 38 -5.28 -6.54 10.27
CA PHE A 38 -3.84 -6.76 10.28
C PHE A 38 -3.50 -8.14 10.85
N PHE A 39 -2.21 -8.41 11.09
CA PHE A 39 -1.76 -9.64 11.74
C PHE A 39 -2.48 -9.89 13.08
N ASP A 40 -2.60 -8.84 13.89
CA ASP A 40 -3.49 -8.80 15.04
C ASP A 40 -4.91 -8.44 14.59
N LYS A 41 -5.90 -9.25 15.00
CA LYS A 41 -7.31 -9.06 14.64
C LYS A 41 -7.93 -7.83 15.32
N THR A 42 -7.33 -7.32 16.40
CA THR A 42 -7.78 -6.10 17.08
C THR A 42 -7.49 -4.85 16.27
N ILE A 43 -6.49 -4.90 15.38
CA ILE A 43 -6.14 -3.82 14.47
C ILE A 43 -6.92 -4.00 13.18
N THR A 44 -8.02 -3.26 13.09
CA THR A 44 -8.95 -3.29 11.96
C THR A 44 -8.85 -2.02 11.15
N THR A 45 -9.23 -2.11 9.88
CA THR A 45 -9.56 -0.90 9.12
C THR A 45 -10.83 -0.32 9.70
N THR A 46 -10.75 0.94 10.13
CA THR A 46 -11.90 1.63 10.68
C THR A 46 -12.91 1.89 9.57
N THR A 47 -14.13 1.45 9.83
CA THR A 47 -15.25 1.29 8.91
C THR A 47 -15.45 2.50 8.01
N GLN A 48 -15.43 2.24 6.69
CA GLN A 48 -15.97 3.10 5.63
C GLN A 48 -15.41 4.52 5.49
N SER A 49 -14.09 4.66 5.34
CA SER A 49 -13.63 5.77 4.51
C SER A 49 -14.16 5.56 3.07
N LYS A 50 -14.93 6.50 2.52
CA LYS A 50 -15.36 6.46 1.10
C LYS A 50 -14.19 6.43 0.10
N LEU A 51 -12.97 6.65 0.59
CA LEU A 51 -11.75 6.82 -0.20
C LEU A 51 -10.99 5.52 -0.46
N HIS A 52 -11.36 4.40 0.19
CA HIS A 52 -10.56 3.18 0.14
C HIS A 52 -11.18 2.09 -0.73
N GLN A 53 -10.35 1.50 -1.60
CA GLN A 53 -10.66 0.25 -2.28
C GLN A 53 -10.22 -0.93 -1.40
N HIS A 54 -11.13 -1.88 -1.24
CA HIS A 54 -10.89 -3.06 -0.42
C HIS A 54 -9.90 -4.01 -1.09
N ILE A 55 -8.97 -4.55 -0.29
CA ILE A 55 -8.02 -5.58 -0.74
C ILE A 55 -8.13 -6.81 0.14
N ASN A 56 -7.89 -7.97 -0.47
CA ASN A 56 -8.01 -9.24 0.22
C ASN A 56 -6.69 -9.59 0.91
N ASN A 57 -6.75 -9.85 2.21
CA ASN A 57 -5.61 -10.23 3.04
C ASN A 57 -5.60 -11.74 3.27
N HIS A 58 -4.69 -12.45 2.60
CA HIS A 58 -4.50 -13.90 2.72
C HIS A 58 -3.37 -14.20 3.70
N TYR A 59 -3.73 -14.74 4.87
CA TYR A 59 -2.77 -15.07 5.92
C TYR A 59 -2.20 -16.47 5.71
N LEU A 60 -0.87 -16.58 5.71
CA LEU A 60 -0.13 -17.83 5.49
C LEU A 60 0.63 -18.24 6.76
N LEU A 61 0.91 -19.54 6.91
CA LEU A 61 1.68 -20.12 8.01
C LEU A 61 1.19 -19.66 9.39
N GLY A 62 -0.12 -19.78 9.66
CA GLY A 62 -0.69 -19.37 10.95
C GLY A 62 -0.62 -17.86 11.20
N ARG A 63 -0.81 -17.03 10.16
CA ARG A 63 -0.69 -15.55 10.19
C ARG A 63 0.75 -15.06 10.45
N ARG A 64 1.77 -15.85 10.15
CA ARG A 64 3.17 -15.37 10.17
C ARG A 64 3.49 -14.48 8.96
N PHE A 65 2.87 -14.77 7.82
CA PHE A 65 3.02 -14.01 6.59
C PHE A 65 1.67 -13.58 6.02
N LEU A 66 1.71 -12.53 5.20
CA LEU A 66 0.53 -11.98 4.53
C LEU A 66 0.78 -11.88 3.03
N TRP A 67 -0.19 -12.33 2.25
CA TRP A 67 -0.27 -12.12 0.81
C TRP A 67 -1.51 -11.30 0.49
N GLN A 68 -1.36 -10.19 -0.23
CA GLN A 68 -2.47 -9.29 -0.54
C GLN A 68 -2.82 -9.28 -2.02
N THR A 69 -4.13 -9.27 -2.33
CA THR A 69 -4.65 -9.23 -3.71
C THR A 69 -5.74 -8.16 -3.87
N GLY A 70 -6.03 -7.77 -5.12
CA GLY A 70 -7.04 -6.75 -5.45
C GLY A 70 -6.49 -5.48 -6.12
N PHE A 71 -5.19 -5.22 -6.00
CA PHE A 71 -4.55 -3.99 -6.53
C PHE A 71 -3.46 -4.27 -7.59
N TRP A 72 -3.29 -5.53 -8.02
CA TRP A 72 -2.18 -5.94 -8.89
C TRP A 72 -2.16 -5.20 -10.24
N LYS A 73 -3.32 -4.76 -10.73
CA LYS A 73 -3.42 -3.93 -11.96
C LYS A 73 -2.70 -2.59 -11.81
N GLU A 74 -2.65 -2.01 -10.61
CA GLU A 74 -2.00 -0.72 -10.35
C GLU A 74 -0.47 -0.81 -10.42
N ILE A 75 0.10 -2.00 -10.16
CA ILE A 75 1.55 -2.23 -10.20
C ILE A 75 2.10 -1.94 -11.60
N PHE A 76 1.32 -2.28 -12.64
CA PHE A 76 1.70 -2.16 -14.04
C PHE A 76 1.26 -0.84 -14.70
N LYS A 77 0.61 0.08 -14.00
CA LYS A 77 0.28 1.41 -14.52
C LYS A 77 1.44 2.38 -14.33
N ASP A 78 1.40 3.53 -15.01
CA ASP A 78 2.34 4.63 -14.78
C ASP A 78 1.79 5.55 -13.69
N ASN A 79 2.15 5.22 -12.45
CA ASN A 79 1.67 5.87 -11.23
C ASN A 79 2.80 5.95 -10.21
N VAL A 80 2.65 6.83 -9.22
CA VAL A 80 3.51 6.85 -8.04
C VAL A 80 2.92 5.89 -7.02
N LEU A 81 3.60 4.77 -6.78
CA LEU A 81 3.13 3.77 -5.83
C LEU A 81 3.78 3.98 -4.46
N VAL A 82 2.97 4.19 -3.43
CA VAL A 82 3.43 4.25 -2.04
C VAL A 82 3.07 2.96 -1.33
N LEU A 83 4.07 2.30 -0.76
CA LEU A 83 3.94 0.97 -0.21
C LEU A 83 4.36 0.96 1.27
N SER A 84 3.51 0.46 2.16
CA SER A 84 3.83 0.35 3.58
C SER A 84 4.73 -0.85 3.86
N LEU A 85 6.06 -0.66 3.91
CA LEU A 85 6.99 -1.79 4.00
C LEU A 85 6.83 -2.56 5.33
N ASN A 86 6.45 -3.83 5.21
CA ASN A 86 6.45 -4.77 6.31
C ASN A 86 7.10 -6.08 5.82
N PRO A 87 8.23 -6.51 6.40
CA PRO A 87 8.97 -7.70 5.97
C PRO A 87 8.12 -8.97 5.92
N ARG A 88 7.05 -9.05 6.73
CA ARG A 88 6.14 -10.20 6.80
C ARG A 88 5.12 -10.24 5.66
N VAL A 89 5.05 -9.20 4.82
CA VAL A 89 4.08 -9.12 3.72
C VAL A 89 4.77 -9.52 2.42
N LEU A 90 4.54 -10.77 2.00
CA LEU A 90 5.21 -11.37 0.84
C LEU A 90 4.82 -10.68 -0.48
N SER A 91 3.58 -10.21 -0.59
CA SER A 91 3.15 -9.47 -1.78
C SER A 91 3.91 -8.15 -1.97
N HIS A 92 4.36 -7.51 -0.88
CA HIS A 92 5.14 -6.27 -0.96
C HIS A 92 6.50 -6.49 -1.61
N TRP A 93 7.18 -7.60 -1.28
CA TRP A 93 8.43 -7.98 -1.92
C TRP A 93 8.25 -8.28 -3.40
N ALA A 94 7.18 -8.98 -3.77
CA ALA A 94 6.85 -9.24 -5.17
C ALA A 94 6.60 -7.94 -5.95
N ILE A 95 5.86 -6.99 -5.37
CA ILE A 95 5.61 -5.68 -5.99
C ILE A 95 6.92 -4.92 -6.22
N LEU A 96 7.81 -4.89 -5.22
CA LEU A 96 9.08 -4.19 -5.33
C LEU A 96 9.95 -4.78 -6.43
N LEU A 97 10.04 -6.11 -6.49
CA LEU A 97 10.79 -6.80 -7.53
C LEU A 97 10.20 -6.53 -8.93
N LEU A 98 8.88 -6.59 -9.08
CA LEU A 98 8.23 -6.32 -10.37
C LEU A 98 8.40 -4.86 -10.83
N ARG A 99 8.32 -3.90 -9.90
CA ARG A 99 8.46 -2.47 -10.21
C ARG A 99 9.91 -2.03 -10.38
N SER A 100 10.87 -2.67 -9.71
CA SER A 100 12.30 -2.44 -9.94
C SER A 100 12.69 -2.86 -11.35
N LEU A 101 12.21 -4.02 -11.82
CA LEU A 101 12.41 -4.49 -13.19
C LEU A 101 11.79 -3.52 -14.22
N SER A 102 10.64 -2.94 -13.89
CA SER A 102 9.93 -1.99 -14.76
C SER A 102 10.39 -0.53 -14.59
N ARG A 103 11.36 -0.25 -13.71
CA ARG A 103 11.87 1.10 -13.35
C ARG A 103 10.76 2.12 -13.00
N LYS A 104 9.69 1.66 -12.36
CA LYS A 104 8.56 2.52 -12.00
C LYS A 104 8.78 3.19 -10.65
N ARG A 105 8.23 4.40 -10.48
CA ARG A 105 8.37 5.15 -9.22
C ARG A 105 7.65 4.44 -8.08
N THR A 106 8.41 4.06 -7.05
CA THR A 106 7.87 3.43 -5.85
C THR A 106 8.50 4.06 -4.62
N ILE A 107 7.65 4.53 -3.72
CA ILE A 107 8.02 5.13 -2.44
C ILE A 107 7.70 4.11 -1.36
N LEU A 108 8.67 3.79 -0.51
CA LEU A 108 8.43 2.99 0.68
C LEU A 108 8.07 3.90 1.85
N TRP A 109 6.97 3.59 2.53
CA TRP A 109 6.51 4.29 3.73
C TRP A 109 6.64 3.37 4.94
N GLY A 110 7.49 3.73 5.90
CA GLY A 110 7.63 2.98 7.16
C GLY A 110 8.49 3.69 8.19
N THR A 111 8.42 3.24 9.44
CA THR A 111 8.96 3.90 10.64
C THR A 111 10.50 3.96 10.72
N ARG A 112 11.23 3.41 9.73
CA ARG A 112 12.71 3.51 9.68
C ARG A 112 13.30 3.89 8.32
N MET A 113 12.51 4.05 7.27
CA MET A 113 13.05 4.40 5.95
C MET A 113 11.91 4.94 5.07
N ALA A 114 11.96 6.23 4.76
CA ALA A 114 11.38 6.76 3.53
C ALA A 114 12.43 6.61 2.43
N THR A 115 12.77 5.37 2.07
CA THR A 115 13.75 5.11 1.00
C THR A 115 13.00 5.12 -0.32
N ILE A 116 13.36 6.06 -1.20
CA ILE A 116 12.91 6.08 -2.59
C ILE A 116 13.63 4.94 -3.30
N TRP A 117 12.95 3.81 -3.49
CA TRP A 117 13.56 2.63 -4.12
C TRP A 117 13.82 2.82 -5.62
N SER A 118 13.19 3.80 -6.27
CA SER A 118 13.43 4.10 -7.68
C SER A 118 14.77 4.74 -7.99
N GLU A 119 15.64 4.98 -6.99
CA GLU A 119 16.99 5.51 -7.19
C GLU A 119 18.10 4.45 -7.07
N PHE A 120 17.77 3.18 -6.77
CA PHE A 120 18.74 2.10 -6.90
C PHE A 120 18.94 1.74 -8.38
N LYS A 121 19.81 2.50 -9.05
CA LYS A 121 20.55 2.00 -10.22
C LYS A 121 21.45 0.87 -9.73
N ILE A 122 21.10 -0.36 -10.09
CA ILE A 122 22.07 -1.45 -10.18
C ILE A 122 22.84 -1.23 -11.48
#